data_AF-A0AA44S571-F1
#
_entry.id   AF-A0AA44S571-F1
#
_cell.length_a   1.000
_cell.length_b   1.000
_cell.length_c   1.000
_cell.angle_alpha   90.00
_cell.angle_beta   90.00
_cell.angle_gamma   90.00
#
_symmetry.space_group_name_H-M   'P 1'
#
loop_
_entity.id
_entity.type
_entity.pdbx_description
1 polymer ?
#
loop_
_entity_poly.entity_id
_entity_poly.type
_entity_poly.pdbx_seq_one_letter_code
_entity_poly.pdbx_strand_id
1 'polypeptide(L)'
;WPYASGTLHRPGGENETMFLSQLPYVPLGTLRDVVCYPNSAAAIPDATLRDTLTKVALAPLCDRLDEERDCAKVLSPGEQQRVA
;
A
#
# COMPACT_ATOMS: atom_id res chain seq x y z
N TRP A 1 21.32 -12.80 2.10
CA TRP A 1 21.22 -13.42 3.44
C TRP A 1 21.98 -14.75 3.36
N PRO A 2 23.28 -14.75 3.70
CA PRO A 2 23.73 -15.07 5.06
C PRO A 2 24.99 -14.28 5.54
N TYR A 3 25.35 -13.17 4.89
CA TYR A 3 26.65 -12.50 5.08
C TYR A 3 26.66 -11.36 6.13
N ALA A 4 25.91 -11.48 7.22
CA ALA A 4 25.89 -10.47 8.29
C ALA A 4 25.81 -11.13 9.69
N SER A 5 26.45 -10.52 10.69
CA SER A 5 26.42 -10.95 12.09
C SER A 5 26.20 -9.75 13.03
N GLY A 6 25.51 -9.97 14.16
CA GLY A 6 25.19 -8.92 15.13
C GLY A 6 23.84 -9.14 15.82
N THR A 7 23.34 -8.11 16.50
CA THR A 7 22.02 -8.12 17.17
C THR A 7 21.20 -6.92 16.70
N LEU A 8 19.92 -7.14 16.39
CA LEU A 8 18.94 -6.12 16.03
C LEU A 8 17.79 -6.14 17.03
N HIS A 9 17.44 -5.00 17.59
CA HIS A 9 16.23 -4.82 18.41
C HIS A 9 15.21 -4.00 17.63
N ARG A 10 13.95 -4.44 17.64
CA ARG A 10 12.80 -3.74 17.06
C ARG A 10 11.60 -3.84 17.99
N PRO A 11 10.59 -2.97 17.85
CA PRO A 11 9.29 -3.18 18.49
C PRO A 11 8.73 -4.58 18.15
N GLY A 12 8.14 -5.22 19.16
CA GLY A 12 7.69 -6.62 19.09
C GLY A 12 6.24 -6.80 18.68
N GLY A 13 5.45 -5.72 18.63
CA GLY A 13 4.04 -5.78 18.26
C GLY A 13 3.81 -6.14 16.80
N GLU A 14 2.61 -6.61 16.51
CA GLU A 14 2.15 -6.89 15.16
C GLU A 14 2.08 -5.58 14.35
N ASN A 15 2.71 -5.57 13.17
CA ASN A 15 2.75 -4.42 12.26
C ASN A 15 3.34 -3.11 12.85
N GLU A 16 4.06 -3.15 13.98
CA GLU A 16 4.79 -1.98 14.54
C GLU A 16 6.09 -1.66 13.78
N THR A 17 6.53 -2.55 12.89
CA THR A 17 7.69 -2.34 12.02
C THR A 17 7.29 -2.68 10.59
N MET A 18 7.40 -1.69 9.70
CA MET A 18 7.12 -1.83 8.27
C MET A 18 8.39 -1.61 7.46
N PHE A 19 8.54 -2.37 6.37
CA PHE A 19 9.63 -2.23 5.41
C PHE A 19 9.04 -1.89 4.04
N LEU A 20 9.63 -0.90 3.38
CA LEU A 20 9.28 -0.52 2.02
C LEU A 20 10.36 -1.00 1.06
N SER A 21 9.96 -1.69 0.00
CA SER A 21 10.86 -2.10 -1.07
C SER A 21 11.24 -0.92 -1.94
N GLN A 22 12.45 -0.97 -2.54
CA GLN A 22 12.89 0.04 -3.49
C GLN A 22 12.01 0.08 -4.75
N LEU A 23 11.50 -1.08 -5.18
CA LEU A 23 10.50 -1.22 -6.24
C LEU A 23 9.13 -1.44 -5.60
N PRO A 24 8.12 -0.57 -5.83
CA PRO A 24 6.80 -0.72 -5.24
C PRO A 24 6.20 -2.09 -5.56
N TYR A 25 5.64 -2.74 -4.54
CA TYR A 25 4.87 -3.96 -4.71
C TYR A 25 3.39 -3.60 -4.85
N VAL A 26 2.76 -4.08 -5.93
CA VAL A 26 1.34 -3.86 -6.20
C VAL A 26 0.65 -5.23 -6.25
N PRO A 27 -0.16 -5.61 -5.24
CA PRO A 27 -0.85 -6.89 -5.24
C PRO A 27 -1.93 -6.97 -6.33
N LEU A 28 -2.32 -8.19 -6.67
CA LEU A 28 -3.48 -8.44 -7.53
C LEU A 28 -4.77 -8.18 -6.73
N GLY A 29 -5.76 -7.55 -7.37
CA GLY A 29 -7.05 -7.27 -6.75
C GLY A 29 -7.63 -5.94 -7.22
N THR A 30 -8.50 -5.38 -6.39
CA THR A 30 -9.03 -4.03 -6.59
C THR A 30 -8.02 -2.98 -6.16
N LEU A 31 -8.21 -1.72 -6.57
CA LEU A 31 -7.39 -0.63 -6.06
C LEU A 31 -7.52 -0.50 -4.53
N ARG A 32 -8.69 -0.83 -3.96
CA ARG A 32 -8.91 -0.88 -2.51
C ARG A 32 -7.95 -1.87 -1.84
N ASP A 33 -7.79 -3.07 -2.41
CA ASP A 33 -6.86 -4.07 -1.87
C ASP A 33 -5.42 -3.59 -1.92
N VAL A 34 -5.03 -2.91 -3.00
CA VAL A 34 -3.69 -2.34 -3.16
C VAL A 34 -3.41 -1.28 -2.11
N VAL A 35 -4.33 -0.34 -1.88
CA VAL A 35 -4.15 0.77 -0.92
C VAL A 35 -4.25 0.29 0.54
N CYS A 36 -4.95 -0.80 0.80
CA CYS A 36 -5.08 -1.35 2.16
C CYS A 36 -3.93 -2.28 2.55
N TYR A 37 -3.11 -2.74 1.61
CA TYR A 37 -1.99 -3.64 1.88
C TYR A 37 -1.05 -3.04 2.95
N PRO A 38 -0.60 -3.83 3.95
CA PRO A 38 -0.77 -5.28 4.12
C PRO A 38 -2.05 -5.70 4.87
N ASN A 39 -2.91 -4.76 5.25
CA ASN A 39 -4.15 -5.03 5.97
C ASN A 39 -5.27 -5.51 5.03
N SER A 40 -6.32 -6.09 5.61
CA SER A 40 -7.55 -6.38 4.86
C SER A 40 -8.31 -5.09 4.54
N ALA A 41 -8.79 -4.98 3.30
CA ALA A 41 -9.68 -3.91 2.87
C ALA A 41 -10.95 -3.78 3.73
N ALA A 42 -11.44 -4.88 4.32
CA ALA A 42 -12.61 -4.88 5.18
C ALA A 42 -12.39 -4.17 6.53
N ALA A 43 -11.13 -3.99 6.94
CA ALA A 43 -10.79 -3.34 8.21
C ALA A 43 -10.78 -1.80 8.11
N ILE A 44 -10.79 -1.23 6.89
CA ILE A 44 -10.63 0.21 6.66
C ILE A 44 -11.93 0.81 6.12
N PRO A 45 -12.52 1.82 6.80
CA PRO A 45 -13.72 2.50 6.31
C PRO A 45 -13.48 3.24 4.98
N ASP A 46 -14.50 3.25 4.12
CA ASP A 46 -14.41 3.89 2.79
C ASP A 46 -14.06 5.39 2.86
N ALA A 47 -14.65 6.11 3.82
CA ALA A 47 -14.37 7.52 4.04
C ALA A 47 -12.88 7.78 4.35
N THR A 48 -12.25 6.89 5.12
CA THR A 48 -10.82 6.98 5.45
C THR A 48 -9.95 6.80 4.22
N LEU A 49 -10.31 5.86 3.33
CA LEU A 49 -9.58 5.64 2.08
C LEU A 49 -9.65 6.84 1.16
N ARG A 50 -10.84 7.40 0.95
CA ARG A 50 -11.05 8.58 0.10
C ARG A 50 -10.29 9.82 0.61
N ASP A 51 -10.32 10.06 1.92
CA ASP A 51 -9.58 11.15 2.56
C ASP A 51 -8.06 10.96 2.39
N THR A 52 -7.58 9.73 2.62
CA THR A 52 -6.15 9.40 2.46
C THR A 52 -5.69 9.59 1.02
N LEU A 53 -6.42 9.08 0.04
CA LEU A 53 -6.12 9.26 -1.39
C LEU A 53 -6.08 10.74 -1.78
N THR A 54 -6.95 11.56 -1.18
CA THR A 54 -6.93 13.01 -1.41
C THR A 54 -5.65 13.65 -0.87
N LYS A 55 -5.22 13.28 0.33
CA LYS A 55 -3.99 13.79 0.97
C LYS A 55 -2.72 13.45 0.20
N VAL A 56 -2.70 12.32 -0.52
CA VAL A 56 -1.56 11.91 -1.37
C VAL A 56 -1.74 12.30 -2.84
N ALA A 57 -2.67 13.23 -3.14
CA ALA A 57 -2.95 13.72 -4.49
C ALA A 57 -3.34 12.63 -5.51
N LEU A 58 -4.07 11.61 -5.03
CA LEU A 58 -4.66 10.51 -5.80
C LEU A 58 -6.20 10.54 -5.80
N ALA A 59 -6.80 11.70 -5.50
CA ALA A 59 -8.25 11.89 -5.49
C ALA A 59 -8.98 11.38 -6.75
N PRO A 60 -8.45 11.48 -7.99
CA PRO A 60 -9.10 10.93 -9.18
C PRO A 60 -9.31 9.41 -9.15
N LEU A 61 -8.61 8.68 -8.26
CA LEU A 61 -8.74 7.24 -8.12
C LEU A 61 -9.86 6.83 -7.14
N CYS A 62 -10.44 7.75 -6.38
CA CYS A 62 -11.48 7.47 -5.39
C CYS A 62 -12.72 6.80 -5.99
N ASP A 63 -13.09 7.15 -7.22
CA ASP A 63 -14.28 6.60 -7.89
C ASP A 63 -14.02 5.22 -8.52
N ARG A 64 -12.78 4.73 -8.43
CA ARG A 64 -12.31 3.49 -9.07
C ARG A 64 -11.73 2.50 -8.06
N LEU A 65 -12.01 2.70 -6.77
CA LEU A 65 -11.51 1.88 -5.66
C LEU A 65 -11.86 0.40 -5.81
N ASP A 66 -13.08 0.10 -6.26
CA ASP A 66 -13.62 -1.26 -6.33
C ASP A 66 -13.46 -1.89 -7.72
N GLU A 67 -12.75 -1.24 -8.64
CA GLU A 67 -12.45 -1.81 -9.96
C GLU A 67 -11.32 -2.84 -9.85
N GLU A 68 -11.59 -4.09 -10.26
CA GLU A 68 -10.52 -5.08 -10.49
C GLU A 68 -9.72 -4.72 -11.74
N ARG A 69 -8.47 -4.31 -11.56
CA ARG A 69 -7.54 -3.99 -12.64
C ARG A 69 -6.11 -4.35 -12.26
N ASP A 70 -5.29 -4.56 -13.28
CA ASP A 70 -3.85 -4.65 -13.12
C ASP A 70 -3.29 -3.26 -12.73
N CYS A 71 -3.35 -2.94 -11.44
CA CYS A 71 -2.96 -1.64 -10.90
C CYS A 71 -1.48 -1.34 -11.19
N ALA A 72 -0.63 -2.36 -11.34
CA ALA A 72 0.77 -2.20 -11.71
C ALA A 72 0.94 -1.61 -13.12
N LYS A 73 -0.03 -1.83 -14.02
CA LYS A 73 -0.04 -1.25 -15.38
C LYS A 73 -0.78 0.08 -15.47
N VAL A 74 -1.78 0.29 -14.60
CA VAL A 74 -2.63 1.48 -14.63
C VAL A 74 -1.97 2.66 -13.92
N LEU A 75 -1.30 2.41 -12.79
CA LEU A 75 -0.62 3.45 -12.03
C LEU A 75 0.73 3.76 -12.67
N SER A 76 1.00 5.05 -12.87
CA SER A 76 2.34 5.52 -13.21
C SER A 76 3.33 5.21 -12.07
N PRO A 77 4.65 5.16 -12.33
CA PRO A 77 5.64 4.91 -11.29
C PRO A 77 5.55 5.88 -10.09
N GLY A 78 5.24 7.16 -10.35
CA GLY A 78 5.06 8.16 -9.29
C GLY A 78 3.75 8.02 -8.51
N GLU A 79 2.72 7.39 -9.09
CA GLU A 79 1.51 7.01 -8.35
C GLU A 79 1.75 5.75 -7.51
N GLN A 80 2.46 4.76 -8.06
CA GLN A 80 2.87 3.57 -7.30
C GLN A 80 3.69 3.94 -6.05
N GLN A 81 4.58 4.92 -6.16
CA GLN A 81 5.34 5.44 -5.01
C GLN A 81 4.48 6.17 -3.96
N ARG A 82 3.34 6.74 -4.35
CA ARG A 82 2.43 7.44 -3.43
C ARG A 82 1.42 6.51 -2.76
N VAL A 83 1.20 5.34 -3.36
CA VAL A 83 0.37 4.27 -2.80
C VAL A 83 1.17 3.39 -1.83
N ALA A 84 2.46 3.19 -2.08
CA ALA A 84 3.37 2.38 -1.27
C ALA A 84 3.64 2.96 0.13
#